data_AF-A0A317IAS9-F1
#
_entry.id   AF-A0A317IAS9-F1
#
_cell.length_a   1.000
_cell.length_b   1.000
_cell.length_c   1.000
_cell.angle_alpha   90.00
_cell.angle_beta   90.00
_cell.angle_gamma   90.00
#
_symmetry.space_group_name_H-M   'P 1'
#
loop_
_entity.id
_entity.type
_entity.pdbx_description
1 polymer ?
#
loop_
_entity_poly.entity_id
_entity_poly.type
_entity_poly.pdbx_seq_one_letter_code
_entity_poly.pdbx_strand_id
1 'polypeptide(L)'
;MIDDKEKMQVEFHNRSNDKLFAVYQAFQYATSNVSRRTEEVSFQQLKKNYAAALEQELQAIAKEILHRNRNERQIREVGILFNQFIRDYLHRFIQKINDL
;
A
#
# COMPACT_ATOMS: atom_id res chain seq x y z
N MET A 1 -28.36 -0.74 1.95
CA MET A 1 -27.83 0.35 1.10
C MET A 1 -26.40 0.58 1.58
N ILE A 2 -25.39 0.39 0.73
CA ILE A 2 -23.99 0.61 1.13
C ILE A 2 -23.77 2.13 1.22
N ASP A 3 -23.26 2.61 2.34
CA ASP A 3 -22.95 4.02 2.59
C ASP A 3 -21.84 4.50 1.64
N ASP A 4 -21.83 5.78 1.23
CA ASP A 4 -20.86 6.27 0.23
C ASP A 4 -19.42 6.23 0.76
N LYS A 5 -19.25 6.38 2.08
CA LYS A 5 -17.99 6.11 2.78
C LYS A 5 -17.59 4.65 2.72
N GLU A 6 -18.52 3.71 2.82
CA GLU A 6 -18.23 2.28 2.72
C GLU A 6 -17.82 1.91 1.29
N LYS A 7 -18.47 2.49 0.26
CA LYS A 7 -18.06 2.31 -1.15
C LYS A 7 -16.64 2.78 -1.40
N MET A 8 -16.29 3.97 -0.91
CA MET A 8 -14.93 4.52 -1.03
C MET A 8 -13.88 3.62 -0.35
N GLN A 9 -14.20 3.06 0.82
CA GLN A 9 -13.31 2.10 1.50
C GLN A 9 -13.14 0.81 0.72
N VAL A 10 -14.23 0.22 0.22
CA VAL A 10 -14.21 -1.00 -0.59
C VAL A 10 -13.36 -0.79 -1.85
N GLU A 11 -13.56 0.33 -2.55
CA GLU A 11 -12.76 0.67 -3.74
C GLU A 11 -11.27 0.79 -3.39
N PHE A 12 -10.95 1.51 -2.31
CA PHE A 12 -9.57 1.66 -1.85
C PHE A 12 -8.93 0.30 -1.56
N HIS A 13 -9.60 -0.58 -0.81
CA HIS A 13 -9.08 -1.89 -0.45
C HIS A 13 -8.86 -2.80 -1.66
N ASN A 14 -9.81 -2.84 -2.60
CA ASN A 14 -9.69 -3.66 -3.80
C ASN A 14 -8.44 -3.25 -4.60
N ARG A 15 -8.28 -1.95 -4.88
CA ARG A 15 -7.13 -1.45 -5.63
C ARG A 15 -5.81 -1.59 -4.86
N SER A 16 -5.84 -1.41 -3.55
CA SER A 16 -4.66 -1.51 -2.69
C SER A 16 -4.16 -2.94 -2.55
N ASN A 17 -5.05 -3.94 -2.52
CA ASN A 17 -4.68 -5.35 -2.49
C ASN A 17 -3.92 -5.76 -3.76
N ASP A 18 -4.41 -5.35 -4.93
CA ASP A 18 -3.75 -5.63 -6.21
C ASP A 18 -2.34 -5.03 -6.24
N LYS A 19 -2.18 -3.79 -5.75
CA LYS A 19 -0.88 -3.13 -5.66
C LYS A 19 0.05 -3.79 -4.65
N LEU A 20 -0.44 -4.15 -3.47
CA LEU A 20 0.35 -4.89 -2.47
C LEU A 20 0.90 -6.18 -3.07
N PHE A 21 0.05 -6.95 -3.75
CA PHE A 21 0.44 -8.21 -4.36
C PHE A 21 1.51 -8.02 -5.45
N ALA A 22 1.30 -7.07 -6.37
CA ALA A 22 2.24 -6.78 -7.44
C ALA A 22 3.61 -6.32 -6.90
N VAL A 23 3.63 -5.40 -5.94
CA VAL A 23 4.88 -4.91 -5.32
C VAL A 23 5.58 -6.04 -4.57
N TYR A 24 4.84 -6.88 -3.85
CA TYR A 24 5.41 -8.02 -3.13
C TYR A 24 6.05 -9.05 -4.06
N GLN A 25 5.39 -9.42 -5.16
CA GLN A 25 5.98 -10.31 -6.16
C GLN A 25 7.25 -9.73 -6.79
N ALA A 26 7.22 -8.45 -7.15
CA ALA A 26 8.38 -7.77 -7.71
C ALA A 26 9.55 -7.71 -6.71
N PHE A 27 9.26 -7.51 -5.42
CA PHE A 27 10.27 -7.58 -4.36
C PHE A 27 10.86 -9.00 -4.26
N GLN A 28 10.02 -10.04 -4.20
CA GLN A 28 10.47 -11.44 -4.12
C GLN A 28 11.41 -11.77 -5.29
N TYR A 29 11.04 -11.36 -6.50
CA TYR A 29 11.88 -11.54 -7.69
C TYR A 29 13.22 -10.80 -7.55
N ALA A 30 13.20 -9.52 -7.16
CA ALA A 30 14.42 -8.72 -6.97
C ALA A 30 15.35 -9.29 -5.89
N THR A 31 14.80 -9.94 -4.86
CA THR A 31 15.58 -10.55 -3.78
C THR A 31 15.92 -12.01 -4.00
N SER A 32 15.45 -12.65 -5.08
CA SER A 32 15.64 -14.08 -5.34
C SER A 32 17.11 -14.51 -5.39
N ASN A 33 17.99 -13.59 -5.80
CA ASN A 33 19.44 -13.81 -5.89
C ASN A 33 20.24 -13.03 -4.83
N VAL A 34 19.56 -12.31 -3.92
CA VAL A 34 20.21 -11.52 -2.86
C VAL A 34 20.27 -12.36 -1.60
N SER A 35 21.48 -12.72 -1.18
CA SER A 35 21.65 -13.49 0.06
C SER A 35 21.51 -12.55 1.25
N ARG A 36 20.42 -12.70 2.02
CA ARG A 36 20.14 -11.90 3.23
C ARG A 36 21.32 -11.83 4.21
N ARG A 37 22.08 -12.92 4.35
CA ARG A 37 23.19 -12.98 5.32
C ARG A 37 24.42 -12.20 4.88
N THR A 38 24.65 -12.06 3.58
CA THR A 38 25.87 -11.43 3.03
C THR A 38 25.60 -10.06 2.44
N GLU A 39 24.35 -9.77 2.08
CA GLU A 39 23.93 -8.57 1.37
C GLU A 39 22.78 -7.86 2.10
N GLU A 40 22.82 -7.88 3.44
CA GLU A 40 21.79 -7.27 4.30
C GLU A 40 21.53 -5.79 3.95
N VAL A 41 22.58 -5.03 3.62
CA VAL A 41 22.44 -3.62 3.21
C VAL A 41 21.62 -3.50 1.93
N SER A 42 21.92 -4.31 0.92
CA SER A 42 21.19 -4.36 -0.35
C SER A 42 19.74 -4.78 -0.13
N PHE A 43 19.52 -5.78 0.72
CA PHE A 43 18.18 -6.25 1.08
C PHE A 43 17.35 -5.16 1.77
N GLN A 44 17.91 -4.46 2.77
CA GLN A 44 17.23 -3.36 3.45
C GLN A 44 16.97 -2.17 2.52
N GLN A 45 17.87 -1.90 1.58
CA GLN A 45 17.66 -0.85 0.58
C GLN A 45 16.53 -1.20 -0.38
N LEU A 46 16.47 -2.44 -0.88
CA LEU A 46 15.35 -2.92 -1.69
C LEU A 46 14.04 -2.82 -0.90
N LYS A 47 14.03 -3.28 0.35
CA LYS A 47 12.85 -3.19 1.22
C LYS A 47 12.33 -1.76 1.35
N LYS A 48 13.22 -0.79 1.58
CA LYS A 48 12.86 0.65 1.63
C LYS A 48 12.30 1.15 0.31
N ASN A 49 12.95 0.81 -0.81
CA ASN A 49 12.54 1.26 -2.13
C ASN A 49 11.15 0.76 -2.50
N TYR A 50 10.88 -0.54 -2.29
CA TYR A 50 9.58 -1.13 -2.60
C TYR A 50 8.48 -0.68 -1.61
N ALA A 51 8.81 -0.43 -0.35
CA ALA A 51 7.86 0.17 0.59
C ALA A 51 7.46 1.60 0.16
N ALA A 52 8.43 2.42 -0.25
CA ALA A 52 8.17 3.77 -0.75
C ALA A 52 7.34 3.74 -2.05
N ALA A 53 7.64 2.81 -2.97
CA ALA A 53 6.85 2.62 -4.18
C ALA A 53 5.40 2.23 -3.86
N LEU A 54 5.19 1.30 -2.93
CA LEU A 54 3.84 0.96 -2.47
C LEU A 54 3.13 2.16 -1.85
N GLU A 55 3.79 2.92 -0.99
CA GLU A 55 3.20 4.11 -0.37
C GLU A 55 2.72 5.10 -1.43
N GLN A 56 3.54 5.39 -2.45
CA GLN A 56 3.19 6.31 -3.53
C GLN A 56 1.96 5.84 -4.32
N GLU A 57 1.89 4.55 -4.66
CA GLU A 57 0.75 3.96 -5.35
C GLU A 57 -0.54 4.05 -4.52
N LEU A 58 -0.46 3.76 -3.22
CA LEU A 58 -1.62 3.85 -2.33
C LEU A 58 -2.08 5.30 -2.12
N GLN A 59 -1.14 6.24 -2.01
CA GLN A 59 -1.45 7.66 -1.95
C GLN A 59 -2.11 8.16 -3.25
N ALA A 60 -1.67 7.68 -4.42
CA ALA A 60 -2.28 8.01 -5.71
C ALA A 60 -3.73 7.49 -5.77
N ILE A 61 -3.96 6.23 -5.39
CA ILE A 61 -5.30 5.64 -5.30
C ILE A 61 -6.21 6.45 -4.37
N ALA A 62 -5.73 6.77 -3.16
CA ALA A 62 -6.47 7.58 -2.20
C ALA A 62 -6.85 8.94 -2.79
N LYS A 63 -5.89 9.66 -3.40
CA LYS A 63 -6.12 10.97 -4.01
C LYS A 63 -7.16 10.90 -5.12
N GLU A 64 -7.11 9.89 -5.98
CA GLU A 64 -8.09 9.72 -7.06
C GLU A 64 -9.50 9.47 -6.54
N ILE A 65 -9.66 8.62 -5.52
CA ILE A 65 -10.96 8.32 -4.92
C ILE A 65 -11.51 9.58 -4.23
N LEU A 66 -10.67 10.28 -3.46
CA LEU A 66 -11.07 11.51 -2.78
C LEU A 66 -11.46 12.60 -3.78
N HIS A 67 -10.73 12.73 -4.89
CA HIS A 67 -11.01 13.72 -5.92
C HIS A 67 -12.36 13.47 -6.59
N ARG A 68 -12.67 12.21 -6.92
CA ARG A 68 -13.96 11.79 -7.50
C ARG A 68 -15.15 12.06 -6.56
N ASN A 69 -14.92 11.97 -5.25
CA ASN A 69 -15.94 12.11 -4.22
C ASN A 69 -15.85 13.44 -3.45
N ARG A 70 -15.23 14.47 -4.03
CA ARG A 70 -14.92 15.74 -3.33
C ARG A 70 -16.13 16.48 -2.74
N ASN A 71 -17.33 16.22 -3.25
CA ASN A 71 -18.57 16.84 -2.81
C ASN A 71 -19.27 16.04 -1.69
N GLU A 72 -18.74 14.88 -1.31
CA GLU A 72 -19.33 14.05 -0.27
C GLU A 72 -19.13 14.65 1.11
N ARG A 73 -20.18 14.62 1.93
CA ARG A 73 -20.18 15.23 3.28
C ARG A 73 -19.08 14.67 4.18
N GLN A 74 -18.71 13.40 3.99
CA GLN A 74 -17.78 12.66 4.84
C GLN A 74 -16.34 12.63 4.28
N ILE A 75 -16.03 13.39 3.24
CA ILE A 75 -14.76 13.29 2.51
C ILE A 75 -13.52 13.49 3.39
N ARG A 76 -13.61 14.37 4.40
CA ARG A 76 -12.51 14.63 5.34
C ARG A 76 -12.22 13.41 6.23
N GLU A 77 -13.26 12.75 6.73
CA GLU A 77 -13.12 11.53 7.54
C GLU A 77 -12.53 10.40 6.71
N VAL A 78 -12.98 10.25 5.47
CA VAL A 78 -12.45 9.24 4.54
C VAL A 78 -10.96 9.50 4.26
N GLY A 79 -10.55 10.76 4.10
CA GLY A 79 -9.13 11.10 3.91
C GLY A 79 -8.26 10.70 5.11
N ILE A 80 -8.74 10.90 6.34
CA ILE A 80 -8.03 10.45 7.56
C ILE A 80 -7.95 8.92 7.59
N LEU A 81 -9.05 8.25 7.25
CA LEU A 81 -9.14 6.79 7.22
C LEU A 81 -8.20 6.18 6.17
N PHE A 82 -8.10 6.76 4.97
CA PHE A 82 -7.15 6.30 3.95
C PHE A 82 -5.71 6.42 4.41
N ASN A 83 -5.34 7.48 5.13
CA ASN A 83 -4.00 7.57 5.71
C ASN A 83 -3.72 6.47 6.75
N GLN A 84 -4.73 6.02 7.50
CA GLN A 84 -4.59 4.87 8.39
C GLN A 84 -4.41 3.58 7.59
N PHE A 85 -5.25 3.33 6.58
CA PHE A 85 -5.13 2.14 5.75
C PHE A 85 -3.80 2.06 5.00
N ILE A 86 -3.28 3.18 4.48
CA ILE A 86 -1.96 3.23 3.84
C ILE A 86 -0.89 2.69 4.80
N ARG A 87 -0.89 3.14 6.07
CA ARG A 87 0.03 2.64 7.10
C ARG A 87 -0.16 1.15 7.36
N ASP A 88 -1.39 0.66 7.40
CA ASP A 88 -1.67 -0.76 7.59
C ASP A 88 -1.16 -1.63 6.44
N TYR A 89 -1.33 -1.18 5.19
CA TYR A 89 -0.80 -1.87 4.02
C TYR A 89 0.73 -1.90 4.00
N LEU A 90 1.37 -0.78 4.35
CA LEU A 90 2.83 -0.73 4.49
C LEU A 90 3.31 -1.67 5.59
N HIS A 91 2.63 -1.71 6.74
CA HIS A 91 2.97 -2.64 7.81
C HIS A 91 2.84 -4.10 7.36
N ARG A 92 1.74 -4.46 6.69
CA ARG A 92 1.54 -5.81 6.13
C ARG A 92 2.62 -6.19 5.11
N PHE A 93 3.04 -5.27 4.26
CA PHE A 93 4.14 -5.47 3.32
C PHE A 93 5.45 -5.79 4.06
N ILE A 94 5.78 -4.99 5.07
CA ILE A 94 6.99 -5.17 5.88
C ILE A 94 6.97 -6.49 6.65
N GLN A 95 5.83 -6.88 7.22
CA GLN A 95 5.65 -8.17 7.89
C GLN A 95 5.91 -9.33 6.92
N LYS A 96 5.24 -9.33 5.77
CA LYS A 96 5.44 -10.37 4.73
C LYS A 96 6.89 -10.50 4.28
N ILE A 97 7.62 -9.38 4.18
CA ILE A 97 9.04 -9.41 3.83
C ILE A 97 9.90 -9.99 4.95
N ASN A 98 9.60 -9.67 6.20
CA ASN A 98 10.36 -10.20 7.32
C ASN A 98 10.15 -11.72 7.50
N ASP A 99 8.99 -12.24 7.08
CA ASP A 99 8.65 -13.67 7.15
C ASP A 99 9.25 -14.52 6.00
N LEU A 100 9.82 -13.88 4.97
CA LEU A 100 10.53 -14.53 3.86
C LEU A 100 11.91 -15.10 4.31
#